data_AF-A0A7Y5PZ14-F1
#
_entry.id   AF-A0A7Y5PZ14-F1
#
_cell.length_a   1.000
_cell.length_b   1.000
_cell.length_c   1.000
_cell.angle_alpha   90.00
_cell.angle_beta   90.00
_cell.angle_gamma   90.00
#
_symmetry.space_group_name_H-M   'P 1'
#
loop_
_entity.id
_entity.type
_entity.pdbx_description
1 polymer ?
#
loop_
_entity_poly.entity_id
_entity_poly.type
_entity_poly.pdbx_seq_one_letter_code
_entity_poly.pdbx_strand_id
1 'polypeptide(L)'
;MKSSLAPLLALALVATACQGTRKLADPVLEIRGPDAIELGVATDYGLVFLGRSARSGPIEVTAWFGDGPSVEQAVVEPLGGGLFTAEPQIRFPRVPLHFDTPVAGTKLIAVGRIGRERWEAEVTVQSDPRVEGLLTTIPPQVVAYDHQTGVGLYVIDPQVPDQRRLVGLVSGRVELTDANGAVVRYLTAFGPDQLWRLVAYRREYPKRRKFVYRDDIL
;
A
#
# COMPACT_ATOMS: atom_id res chain seq x y z
N MET A 1 -31.52 15.41 50.62
CA MET A 1 -30.21 14.87 50.23
C MET A 1 -30.07 15.03 48.72
N LYS A 2 -29.21 15.93 48.25
CA LYS A 2 -29.04 16.25 46.82
C LYS A 2 -28.00 15.30 46.22
N SER A 3 -28.47 14.32 45.45
CA SER A 3 -27.63 13.33 44.78
C SER A 3 -26.73 14.01 43.74
N SER A 4 -25.42 14.06 44.01
CA SER A 4 -24.43 14.60 43.09
C SER A 4 -24.13 13.57 42.00
N LEU A 5 -24.86 13.66 40.88
CA LEU A 5 -24.64 12.85 39.66
C LEU A 5 -23.46 13.33 38.79
N ALA A 6 -22.85 14.47 39.13
CA ALA A 6 -21.78 15.09 38.36
C ALA A 6 -20.49 14.25 38.18
N PRO A 7 -19.99 13.46 39.17
CA PRO A 7 -18.71 12.79 39.02
C PRO A 7 -18.77 11.55 38.10
N LEU A 8 -19.96 11.00 37.86
CA LEU A 8 -20.16 9.83 36.99
C LEU A 8 -20.11 10.20 35.48
N LEU A 9 -20.54 11.41 35.12
CA LEU A 9 -20.49 11.87 33.72
C LEU A 9 -19.05 12.21 33.26
N ALA A 10 -18.22 12.73 34.16
CA ALA A 10 -16.84 13.09 33.83
C ALA A 10 -15.96 11.85 33.54
N LEU A 11 -16.22 10.72 34.21
CA LEU A 11 -15.44 9.49 34.02
C LEU A 11 -15.73 8.81 32.67
N ALA A 12 -16.96 8.92 32.15
CA ALA A 12 -17.35 8.36 30.86
C ALA A 12 -16.70 9.12 29.67
N LEU A 13 -16.49 10.42 29.80
CA LEU A 13 -15.85 11.26 28.77
C LEU A 13 -14.34 11.01 28.65
N VAL A 14 -13.66 10.63 29.73
CA VAL A 14 -12.23 10.28 29.69
C VAL A 14 -12.00 8.89 29.08
N ALA A 15 -12.93 7.95 29.30
CA ALA A 15 -12.84 6.60 28.74
C ALA A 15 -13.04 6.56 27.22
N THR A 16 -13.83 7.47 26.64
CA THR A 16 -14.02 7.55 25.18
C THR A 16 -12.85 8.23 24.46
N ALA A 17 -12.12 9.13 25.12
CA ALA A 17 -10.96 9.80 24.53
C ALA A 17 -9.79 8.85 24.25
N CYS A 18 -9.64 7.76 25.03
CA CYS A 18 -8.54 6.80 24.86
C CYS A 18 -8.81 5.69 23.82
N GLN A 19 -10.04 5.50 23.34
CA GLN A 19 -10.32 4.50 22.30
C GLN A 19 -10.05 5.00 20.87
N GLY A 20 -9.84 6.31 20.67
CA GLY A 20 -9.61 6.91 19.36
C GLY A 20 -8.20 6.72 18.76
N THR A 21 -7.21 6.28 19.55
CA THR A 21 -5.79 6.28 19.14
C THR A 21 -5.29 4.99 18.49
N ARG A 22 -6.08 3.90 18.50
CA ARG A 22 -5.64 2.59 17.93
C ARG A 22 -5.98 2.38 16.45
N LYS A 23 -6.81 3.22 15.83
CA LYS A 23 -7.09 3.15 14.38
C LYS A 23 -6.35 4.28 13.67
N LEU A 24 -5.06 4.17 13.29
CA LEU A 24 -4.46 5.12 12.32
C LEU A 24 -3.00 4.85 11.88
N ALA A 25 -2.54 3.61 11.87
CA ALA A 25 -1.36 3.29 11.05
C ALA A 25 -1.86 2.96 9.64
N ASP A 26 -1.92 3.95 8.75
CA ASP A 26 -2.20 3.72 7.34
C ASP A 26 -0.89 3.62 6.54
N PRO A 27 -0.49 2.42 6.10
CA PRO A 27 0.71 2.25 5.29
C PRO A 27 0.47 2.58 3.82
N VAL A 28 -0.76 2.85 3.39
CA VAL A 28 -1.09 3.22 2.00
C VAL A 28 -0.77 4.69 1.78
N LEU A 29 0.05 4.93 0.76
CA LEU A 29 0.58 6.24 0.40
C LEU A 29 0.10 6.61 -1.00
N GLU A 30 -0.10 7.90 -1.25
CA GLU A 30 -0.28 8.44 -2.59
C GLU A 30 1.08 8.93 -3.09
N ILE A 31 1.45 8.48 -4.28
CA ILE A 31 2.69 8.82 -4.96
C ILE A 31 2.34 9.68 -6.15
N ARG A 32 2.79 10.94 -6.13
CA ARG A 32 2.58 11.91 -7.20
C ARG A 32 3.89 12.15 -7.94
N GLY A 33 3.87 11.79 -9.21
CA GLY A 33 4.91 12.14 -10.18
C GLY A 33 4.45 13.28 -11.09
N PRO A 34 5.27 13.64 -12.09
CA PRO A 34 4.97 14.73 -13.02
C PRO A 34 3.67 14.53 -13.81
N ASP A 35 3.43 13.29 -14.26
CA ASP A 35 2.38 13.01 -15.25
C ASP A 35 1.22 12.17 -14.69
N ALA A 36 1.39 11.56 -13.51
CA ALA A 36 0.38 10.68 -12.95
C ALA A 36 0.48 10.55 -11.43
N ILE A 37 -0.62 10.10 -10.85
CA ILE A 37 -0.73 9.64 -9.47
C ILE A 37 -0.86 8.12 -9.48
N GLU A 38 -0.22 7.47 -8.52
CA GLU A 38 -0.41 6.06 -8.17
C GLU A 38 -0.39 5.88 -6.65
N LEU A 39 -0.69 4.67 -6.19
CA LEU A 39 -0.54 4.30 -4.79
C LEU A 39 0.79 3.58 -4.56
N GLY A 40 1.24 3.63 -3.31
CA GLY A 40 2.37 2.87 -2.81
C GLY A 40 2.08 2.37 -1.39
N VAL A 41 2.95 1.51 -0.90
CA VAL A 41 2.84 0.98 0.46
C VAL A 41 4.15 1.17 1.21
N ALA A 42 4.08 1.76 2.40
CA ALA A 42 5.19 1.80 3.34
C ALA A 42 5.34 0.47 4.07
N THR A 43 6.51 -0.15 3.93
CA THR A 43 6.84 -1.44 4.54
C THR A 43 7.99 -1.30 5.53
N ASP A 44 8.29 -2.36 6.27
CA ASP A 44 9.47 -2.42 7.14
C ASP A 44 10.80 -2.22 6.39
N TYR A 45 10.81 -2.46 5.08
CA TYR A 45 11.96 -2.29 4.18
C TYR A 45 11.89 -0.98 3.36
N GLY A 46 10.94 -0.10 3.67
CA GLY A 46 10.75 1.17 2.98
C GLY A 46 9.49 1.20 2.11
N LEU A 47 9.31 2.32 1.41
CA LEU A 47 8.22 2.54 0.48
C LEU A 47 8.41 1.67 -0.77
N VAL A 48 7.33 1.08 -1.28
CA VAL A 48 7.33 0.36 -2.56
C VAL A 48 6.13 0.76 -3.42
N PHE A 49 6.35 0.94 -4.72
CA PHE A 49 5.34 1.30 -5.72
C PHE A 49 5.76 0.81 -7.12
N LEU A 50 4.90 0.99 -8.14
CA LEU A 50 5.04 0.36 -9.46
C LEU A 50 5.58 1.30 -10.55
N GLY A 51 5.80 2.58 -10.23
CA GLY A 51 6.42 3.56 -11.11
C GLY A 51 5.56 3.92 -12.33
N ARG A 52 4.24 3.90 -12.17
CA ARG A 52 3.30 4.50 -13.13
C ARG A 52 3.39 6.02 -13.10
N SER A 53 3.62 6.60 -11.92
CA SER A 53 3.69 8.05 -11.68
C SER A 53 5.03 8.64 -12.12
N ALA A 54 6.13 8.01 -11.69
CA ALA A 54 7.49 8.36 -12.04
C ALA A 54 8.41 7.14 -11.89
N ARG A 55 9.43 7.05 -12.75
CA ARG A 55 10.45 5.97 -12.71
C ARG A 55 11.83 6.45 -12.26
N SER A 56 12.00 7.75 -12.11
CA SER A 56 13.24 8.42 -11.68
C SER A 56 12.92 9.86 -11.30
N GLY A 57 13.80 10.48 -10.52
CA GLY A 57 13.68 11.90 -10.15
C GLY A 57 12.79 12.14 -8.93
N PRO A 58 12.42 13.40 -8.67
CA PRO A 58 11.64 13.75 -7.49
C PRO A 58 10.17 13.32 -7.62
N ILE A 59 9.59 12.93 -6.49
CA ILE A 59 8.16 12.64 -6.32
C ILE A 59 7.66 13.25 -5.01
N GLU A 60 6.36 13.51 -4.95
CA GLU A 60 5.66 13.82 -3.70
C GLU A 60 5.02 12.54 -3.16
N VAL A 61 5.23 12.27 -1.88
CA VAL A 61 4.65 11.14 -1.16
C VAL A 61 3.70 11.69 -0.12
N THR A 62 2.40 11.40 -0.25
CA THR A 62 1.40 11.81 0.72
C THR A 62 1.03 10.64 1.63
N ALA A 63 1.22 10.83 2.93
CA ALA A 63 0.75 9.95 3.99
C ALA A 63 -0.43 10.58 4.73
N TRP A 64 -1.37 9.78 5.21
CA TRP A 64 -2.51 10.27 5.99
C TRP A 64 -2.40 9.86 7.45
N PHE A 65 -2.32 10.87 8.32
CA PHE A 65 -2.33 10.76 9.76
C PHE A 65 -3.69 11.21 10.32
N GLY A 66 -3.87 11.07 11.64
CA GLY A 66 -5.15 11.38 12.29
C GLY A 66 -5.50 12.87 12.24
N ASP A 67 -4.47 13.71 12.20
CA ASP A 67 -4.52 15.16 12.10
C ASP A 67 -4.57 15.68 10.64
N GLY A 68 -4.17 14.88 9.66
CA GLY A 68 -4.29 15.26 8.25
C GLY A 68 -3.28 14.58 7.33
N PRO A 69 -3.25 14.99 6.04
CA PRO A 69 -2.21 14.56 5.13
C PRO A 69 -0.88 15.23 5.46
N SER A 70 0.21 14.49 5.30
CA SER A 70 1.59 14.95 5.33
C SER A 70 2.21 14.62 3.99
N VAL A 71 2.75 15.64 3.33
CA VAL A 71 3.35 15.53 1.99
C VAL A 71 4.86 15.67 2.13
N GLU A 72 5.58 14.71 1.58
CA GLU A 72 7.03 14.60 1.69
C GLU A 72 7.66 14.52 0.29
N GLN A 73 8.78 15.20 0.10
CA GLN A 73 9.57 15.06 -1.12
C GLN A 73 10.51 13.87 -0.99
N ALA A 74 10.57 13.03 -2.02
CA ALA A 74 11.50 11.90 -2.08
C ALA A 74 12.02 11.71 -3.51
N VAL A 75 13.12 10.96 -3.65
CA VAL A 75 13.71 10.64 -4.96
C VAL A 75 13.47 9.17 -5.27
N VAL A 76 12.94 8.90 -6.47
CA VAL A 76 12.67 7.55 -6.95
C VAL A 76 13.96 6.80 -7.23
N GLU A 77 14.04 5.58 -6.69
CA GLU A 77 15.10 4.63 -6.95
C GLU A 77 14.51 3.33 -7.54
N PRO A 78 15.04 2.83 -8.67
CA PRO A 78 14.57 1.57 -9.25
C PRO A 78 15.09 0.37 -8.44
N LEU A 79 14.19 -0.58 -8.14
CA LEU A 79 14.54 -1.88 -7.55
C LEU A 79 14.72 -2.98 -8.63
N GLY A 80 14.31 -2.68 -9.86
CA GLY A 80 14.27 -3.63 -10.96
C GLY A 80 12.97 -4.43 -11.02
N GLY A 81 12.72 -5.06 -12.17
CA GLY A 81 11.53 -5.89 -12.40
C GLY A 81 10.20 -5.11 -12.41
N GLY A 82 10.23 -3.78 -12.50
CA GLY A 82 9.04 -2.92 -12.46
C GLY A 82 8.66 -2.42 -11.06
N LEU A 83 9.51 -2.65 -10.05
CA LEU A 83 9.36 -2.10 -8.70
C LEU A 83 10.28 -0.89 -8.47
N PHE A 84 9.77 0.05 -7.69
CA PHE A 84 10.47 1.28 -7.31
C PHE A 84 10.34 1.51 -5.81
N THR A 85 11.31 2.23 -5.25
CA THR A 85 11.32 2.71 -3.87
C THR A 85 11.65 4.20 -3.85
N ALA A 86 11.45 4.82 -2.70
CA ALA A 86 11.99 6.14 -2.41
C ALA A 86 12.27 6.23 -0.90
N GLU A 87 13.19 7.12 -0.53
CA GLU A 87 13.58 7.36 0.86
C GLU A 87 12.98 8.68 1.36
N PRO A 88 11.85 8.64 2.08
CA PRO A 88 11.26 9.83 2.72
C PRO A 88 12.08 10.26 3.95
N GLN A 89 11.98 11.53 4.32
CA GLN A 89 12.68 12.06 5.50
C GLN A 89 12.01 11.64 6.81
N ILE A 90 10.68 11.54 6.81
CA ILE A 90 9.91 11.09 7.97
C ILE A 90 9.64 9.59 7.94
N ARG A 91 9.26 9.04 9.09
CA ARG A 91 8.84 7.65 9.20
C ARG A 91 7.33 7.55 8.99
N PHE A 92 6.93 6.88 7.93
CA PHE A 92 5.53 6.49 7.72
C PHE A 92 5.13 5.28 8.58
N PRO A 93 3.83 5.09 8.85
CA PRO A 93 3.31 3.83 9.35
C PRO A 93 3.66 2.69 8.38
N ARG A 94 4.07 1.54 8.91
CA ARG A 94 4.63 0.44 8.11
C ARG A 94 3.83 -0.82 8.27
N VAL A 95 3.89 -1.65 7.23
CA VAL A 95 3.37 -3.01 7.26
C VAL A 95 4.50 -4.03 6.98
N PRO A 96 4.53 -5.16 7.68
CA PRO A 96 5.40 -6.27 7.33
C PRO A 96 5.06 -6.86 5.95
N LEU A 97 6.07 -7.41 5.28
CA LEU A 97 5.89 -8.20 4.07
C LEU A 97 5.53 -9.65 4.40
N HIS A 98 4.75 -10.28 3.52
CA HIS A 98 4.50 -11.72 3.51
C HIS A 98 5.06 -12.32 2.23
N PHE A 99 5.87 -13.36 2.36
CA PHE A 99 6.60 -13.94 1.23
C PHE A 99 6.00 -15.24 0.68
N ASP A 100 4.98 -15.77 1.33
CA ASP A 100 4.29 -16.95 0.82
C ASP A 100 3.29 -16.52 -0.26
N THR A 101 3.42 -17.09 -1.46
CA THR A 101 2.50 -16.83 -2.56
C THR A 101 1.13 -17.43 -2.24
N PRO A 102 0.05 -16.62 -2.17
CA PRO A 102 -1.29 -17.12 -1.90
C PRO A 102 -1.78 -18.06 -3.01
N VAL A 103 -2.40 -19.17 -2.62
CA VAL A 103 -3.00 -20.13 -3.56
C VAL A 103 -4.37 -19.67 -4.02
N ALA A 104 -4.84 -20.19 -5.17
CA ALA A 104 -6.20 -19.91 -5.66
C ALA A 104 -7.26 -20.24 -4.61
N GLY A 105 -8.28 -19.39 -4.50
CA GLY A 105 -9.32 -19.46 -3.47
C GLY A 105 -8.98 -18.75 -2.16
N THR A 106 -7.72 -18.36 -1.94
CA THR A 106 -7.33 -17.57 -0.76
C THR A 106 -8.03 -16.21 -0.78
N LYS A 107 -8.55 -15.79 0.38
CA LYS A 107 -9.11 -14.44 0.57
C LYS A 107 -7.99 -13.48 0.97
N LEU A 108 -7.93 -12.35 0.29
CA LEU A 108 -7.05 -11.23 0.60
C LEU A 108 -7.90 -9.98 0.83
N ILE A 109 -7.33 -8.98 1.48
CA ILE A 109 -7.92 -7.64 1.53
C ILE A 109 -7.12 -6.73 0.60
N ALA A 110 -7.81 -6.14 -0.37
CA ALA A 110 -7.31 -5.02 -1.14
C ALA A 110 -7.54 -3.73 -0.32
N VAL A 111 -6.49 -2.95 -0.12
CA VAL A 111 -6.55 -1.66 0.56
C VAL A 111 -6.01 -0.59 -0.38
N GLY A 112 -6.86 0.37 -0.68
CA GLY A 112 -6.53 1.52 -1.50
C GLY A 112 -7.08 2.80 -0.92
N ARG A 113 -6.99 3.86 -1.73
CA ARG A 113 -7.29 5.21 -1.29
C ARG A 113 -7.75 6.09 -2.45
N ILE A 114 -8.64 7.02 -2.13
CA ILE A 114 -9.14 8.07 -3.01
C ILE A 114 -9.07 9.38 -2.22
N GLY A 115 -7.99 10.14 -2.41
CA GLY A 115 -7.68 11.29 -1.56
C GLY A 115 -7.68 10.92 -0.07
N ARG A 116 -8.47 11.61 0.75
CA ARG A 116 -8.55 11.33 2.20
C ARG A 116 -9.34 10.07 2.56
N GLU A 117 -10.09 9.48 1.64
CA GLU A 117 -10.88 8.30 1.91
C GLU A 117 -10.09 7.01 1.66
N ARG A 118 -9.92 6.22 2.72
CA ARG A 118 -9.39 4.85 2.62
C ARG A 118 -10.53 3.91 2.31
N TRP A 119 -10.30 2.97 1.41
CA TRP A 119 -11.25 1.91 1.13
C TRP A 119 -10.61 0.53 1.31
N GLU A 120 -11.45 -0.45 1.63
CA GLU A 120 -11.07 -1.85 1.76
C GLU A 120 -12.08 -2.73 1.02
N ALA A 121 -11.58 -3.79 0.39
CA ALA A 121 -12.43 -4.78 -0.26
C ALA A 121 -11.82 -6.17 -0.11
N GLU A 122 -12.66 -7.17 0.14
CA GLU A 122 -12.23 -8.57 0.04
C GLU A 122 -12.06 -8.93 -1.44
N VAL A 123 -10.95 -9.57 -1.76
CA VAL A 123 -10.68 -10.13 -3.08
C VAL A 123 -10.27 -11.59 -2.94
N THR A 124 -10.59 -12.40 -3.94
CA THR A 124 -10.27 -13.82 -3.95
C THR A 124 -9.19 -14.09 -4.98
N VAL A 125 -8.14 -14.78 -4.58
CA VAL A 125 -7.05 -15.21 -5.46
C VAL A 125 -7.59 -16.16 -6.52
N GLN A 126 -7.22 -15.91 -7.77
CA GLN A 126 -7.61 -16.69 -8.93
C GLN A 126 -6.38 -17.35 -9.55
N SER A 127 -6.61 -18.35 -10.39
CA SER A 127 -5.59 -18.96 -11.23
C SER A 127 -6.11 -19.09 -12.65
N ASP A 128 -5.28 -18.74 -13.63
CA ASP A 128 -5.51 -19.04 -15.04
C ASP A 128 -4.20 -19.62 -15.61
N PRO A 129 -4.22 -20.77 -16.31
CA PRO A 129 -3.00 -21.43 -16.80
C PRO A 129 -2.23 -20.59 -17.83
N ARG A 130 -2.81 -19.52 -18.37
CA ARG A 130 -2.19 -18.63 -19.35
C ARG A 130 -1.48 -17.44 -18.72
N VAL A 131 -1.63 -17.23 -17.41
CA VAL A 131 -1.09 -16.07 -16.72
C VAL A 131 -0.19 -16.50 -15.57
N GLU A 132 1.02 -15.98 -15.59
CA GLU A 132 1.94 -16.09 -14.47
C GLU A 132 1.79 -14.90 -13.53
N GLY A 133 1.85 -15.15 -12.22
CA GLY A 133 1.76 -14.12 -11.18
C GLY A 133 0.46 -14.16 -10.37
N LEU A 134 0.24 -13.11 -9.57
CA LEU A 134 -0.90 -13.04 -8.66
C LEU A 134 -2.13 -12.46 -9.36
N LEU A 135 -3.15 -13.29 -9.51
CA LEU A 135 -4.46 -12.89 -10.00
C LEU A 135 -5.48 -12.81 -8.87
N THR A 136 -6.38 -11.81 -8.91
CA THR A 136 -7.51 -11.74 -7.99
C THR A 136 -8.80 -11.34 -8.71
N THR A 137 -9.92 -11.51 -8.02
CA THR A 137 -11.17 -10.82 -8.39
C THR A 137 -10.96 -9.30 -8.38
N ILE A 138 -11.77 -8.58 -9.16
CA ILE A 138 -11.69 -7.12 -9.26
C ILE A 138 -12.72 -6.51 -8.31
N PRO A 139 -12.30 -5.74 -7.30
CA PRO A 139 -13.23 -5.04 -6.42
C PRO A 139 -13.83 -3.82 -7.15
N PRO A 140 -15.09 -3.44 -6.86
CA PRO A 140 -15.77 -2.31 -7.53
C PRO A 140 -15.00 -0.99 -7.44
N GLN A 141 -14.33 -0.74 -6.32
CA GLN A 141 -13.53 0.46 -6.07
C GLN A 141 -12.38 0.59 -7.07
N VAL A 142 -11.75 -0.52 -7.45
CA VAL A 142 -10.68 -0.45 -8.46
C VAL A 142 -11.25 -0.11 -9.82
N VAL A 143 -12.48 -0.55 -10.16
CA VAL A 143 -13.14 -0.25 -11.44
C VAL A 143 -13.57 1.20 -11.54
N ALA A 144 -14.12 1.74 -10.45
CA ALA A 144 -14.78 3.04 -10.41
C ALA A 144 -13.82 4.24 -10.47
N TYR A 145 -12.54 4.05 -10.12
CA TYR A 145 -11.59 5.14 -10.00
C TYR A 145 -10.32 4.89 -10.83
N ASP A 146 -9.87 5.96 -11.46
CA ASP A 146 -8.53 6.01 -12.04
C ASP A 146 -7.47 6.04 -10.92
N HIS A 147 -6.22 5.72 -11.25
CA HIS A 147 -5.07 5.80 -10.32
C HIS A 147 -5.00 4.77 -9.20
N GLN A 148 -5.70 3.64 -9.31
CA GLN A 148 -5.64 2.54 -8.33
C GLN A 148 -4.49 1.53 -8.59
N THR A 149 -3.49 1.92 -9.39
CA THR A 149 -2.24 1.17 -9.51
C THR A 149 -1.46 1.29 -8.18
N GLY A 150 -0.93 0.18 -7.68
CA GLY A 150 -0.22 0.13 -6.41
C GLY A 150 -1.10 -0.06 -5.18
N VAL A 151 -2.41 -0.33 -5.35
CA VAL A 151 -3.27 -0.85 -4.26
C VAL A 151 -2.58 -2.03 -3.59
N GLY A 152 -2.50 -2.02 -2.26
CA GLY A 152 -1.88 -3.09 -1.51
C GLY A 152 -2.83 -4.28 -1.35
N LEU A 153 -2.31 -5.48 -1.52
CA LEU A 153 -2.99 -6.74 -1.22
C LEU A 153 -2.42 -7.32 0.07
N TYR A 154 -3.28 -7.68 1.00
CA TYR A 154 -2.89 -8.09 2.34
C TYR A 154 -3.48 -9.45 2.69
N VAL A 155 -2.64 -10.30 3.29
CA VAL A 155 -3.15 -11.44 4.07
C VAL A 155 -3.57 -10.95 5.45
N ILE A 156 -4.66 -11.52 5.95
CA ILE A 156 -5.11 -11.32 7.34
C ILE A 156 -4.83 -12.60 8.10
N ASP A 157 -4.17 -12.48 9.25
CA ASP A 157 -4.12 -13.58 10.21
C ASP A 157 -5.48 -13.67 10.91
N PRO A 158 -6.23 -14.78 10.78
CA PRO A 158 -7.52 -14.93 11.44
C PRO A 158 -7.40 -14.91 12.98
N GLN A 159 -6.23 -15.21 13.53
CA GLN A 159 -5.96 -15.13 14.98
C GLN A 159 -5.61 -13.71 15.42
N VAL A 160 -5.10 -12.88 14.50
CA VAL A 160 -4.72 -11.48 14.78
C VAL A 160 -5.18 -10.58 13.63
N PRO A 161 -6.49 -10.25 13.54
CA PRO A 161 -7.05 -9.53 12.38
C PRO A 161 -6.41 -8.15 12.12
N ASP A 162 -5.87 -7.54 13.17
CA ASP A 162 -5.19 -6.23 13.09
C ASP A 162 -3.76 -6.33 12.52
N GLN A 163 -3.17 -7.54 12.44
CA GLN A 163 -1.85 -7.77 11.84
C GLN A 163 -1.97 -8.15 10.37
N ARG A 164 -2.06 -7.12 9.55
CA ARG A 164 -2.00 -7.27 8.10
C ARG A 164 -0.56 -7.43 7.65
N ARG A 165 -0.35 -8.26 6.63
CA ARG A 165 0.96 -8.40 5.98
C ARG A 165 0.79 -8.23 4.49
N LEU A 166 1.62 -7.38 3.89
CA LEU A 166 1.55 -7.06 2.45
C LEU A 166 2.07 -8.25 1.65
N VAL A 167 1.25 -8.75 0.73
CA VAL A 167 1.61 -9.86 -0.17
C VAL A 167 1.73 -9.41 -1.62
N GLY A 168 1.15 -8.26 -1.98
CA GLY A 168 1.28 -7.77 -3.35
C GLY A 168 0.82 -6.34 -3.59
N LEU A 169 1.12 -5.85 -4.79
CA LEU A 169 0.71 -4.54 -5.30
C LEU A 169 -0.03 -4.70 -6.63
N VAL A 170 -1.21 -4.13 -6.74
CA VAL A 170 -2.04 -4.19 -7.95
C VAL A 170 -1.37 -3.45 -9.10
N SER A 171 -1.06 -4.14 -10.19
CA SER A 171 -0.42 -3.58 -11.38
C SER A 171 -1.40 -3.13 -12.45
N GLY A 172 -2.54 -3.80 -12.57
CA GLY A 172 -3.50 -3.51 -13.62
C GLY A 172 -4.55 -4.59 -13.76
N ARG A 173 -5.25 -4.59 -14.90
CA ARG A 173 -6.30 -5.56 -15.21
C ARG A 173 -5.92 -6.33 -16.46
N VAL A 174 -6.28 -7.60 -16.51
CA VAL A 174 -6.18 -8.41 -17.71
C VAL A 174 -7.55 -8.94 -18.08
N GLU A 175 -7.83 -8.92 -19.38
CA GLU A 175 -9.03 -9.51 -19.97
C GLU A 175 -8.59 -10.69 -20.81
N LEU A 176 -9.18 -11.86 -20.55
CA LEU A 176 -8.89 -13.09 -21.26
C LEU A 176 -10.17 -13.59 -21.90
N THR A 177 -10.10 -13.89 -23.18
CA THR A 177 -11.18 -14.58 -23.90
C THR A 177 -10.88 -16.08 -23.90
N ASP A 178 -11.86 -16.91 -23.55
CA ASP A 178 -11.75 -18.36 -23.66
C ASP A 178 -12.02 -18.85 -25.10
N ALA A 179 -11.85 -20.15 -25.34
CA ALA A 179 -12.10 -20.75 -26.65
C ALA A 179 -13.57 -20.67 -27.12
N ASN A 180 -14.50 -20.44 -26.19
CA ASN A 180 -15.93 -20.30 -26.46
C ASN A 180 -16.35 -18.83 -26.66
N GLY A 181 -15.40 -17.89 -26.62
CA GLY A 181 -15.66 -16.45 -26.73
C GLY A 181 -16.11 -15.79 -25.42
N ALA A 182 -16.15 -16.52 -24.29
CA ALA A 182 -16.46 -15.94 -23.00
C ALA A 182 -15.28 -15.09 -22.50
N VAL A 183 -15.60 -13.91 -22.00
CA VAL A 183 -14.61 -12.94 -21.51
C VAL A 183 -14.54 -13.00 -20.00
N VAL A 184 -13.35 -13.24 -19.47
CA VAL A 184 -13.06 -13.23 -18.04
C VAL A 184 -12.04 -12.14 -17.73
N ARG A 185 -12.26 -11.41 -16.62
CA ARG A 185 -11.42 -10.29 -16.22
C ARG A 185 -10.81 -10.55 -14.85
N TYR A 186 -9.52 -10.24 -14.73
CA TYR A 186 -8.78 -10.38 -13.49
C TYR A 186 -8.06 -9.09 -13.13
N LEU A 187 -7.85 -8.91 -11.84
CA LEU A 187 -6.86 -7.98 -11.35
C LEU A 187 -5.51 -8.69 -11.33
N THR A 188 -4.47 -8.01 -11.80
CA THR A 188 -3.08 -8.49 -11.78
C THR A 188 -2.33 -7.77 -10.67
N ALA A 189 -1.43 -8.47 -10.01
CA ALA A 189 -0.58 -7.90 -8.98
C ALA A 189 0.85 -8.44 -9.02
N PHE A 190 1.78 -7.58 -8.63
CA PHE A 190 3.12 -7.98 -8.25
C PHE A 190 3.03 -8.68 -6.89
N GLY A 191 3.49 -9.92 -6.82
CA GLY A 191 3.42 -10.76 -5.63
C GLY A 191 4.75 -10.87 -4.89
N PRO A 192 4.87 -11.86 -3.99
CA PRO A 192 6.07 -12.12 -3.21
C PRO A 192 7.36 -12.30 -4.03
N ASP A 193 7.26 -12.99 -5.17
CA ASP A 193 8.36 -13.23 -6.12
C ASP A 193 8.92 -11.95 -6.72
N GLN A 194 8.16 -10.86 -6.65
CA GLN A 194 8.62 -9.54 -7.04
C GLN A 194 9.11 -8.75 -5.82
N LEU A 195 8.34 -8.74 -4.73
CA LEU A 195 8.56 -7.91 -3.55
C LEU A 195 9.85 -8.22 -2.78
N TRP A 196 10.41 -9.44 -2.87
CA TRP A 196 11.70 -9.76 -2.21
C TRP A 196 12.85 -8.84 -2.64
N ARG A 197 12.77 -8.24 -3.83
CA ARG A 197 13.78 -7.28 -4.34
C ARG A 197 13.96 -6.09 -3.40
N LEU A 198 12.90 -5.64 -2.74
CA LEU A 198 12.96 -4.55 -1.75
C LEU A 198 13.84 -4.95 -0.55
N VAL A 199 13.71 -6.19 -0.07
CA VAL A 199 14.53 -6.73 1.03
C VAL A 199 15.98 -6.82 0.62
N ALA A 200 16.24 -7.38 -0.57
CA ALA A 200 17.59 -7.52 -1.10
C ALA A 200 18.28 -6.16 -1.24
N TYR A 201 17.58 -5.16 -1.79
CA TYR A 201 18.07 -3.79 -1.92
C TYR A 201 18.45 -3.18 -0.57
N ARG A 202 17.58 -3.30 0.45
CA ARG A 202 17.85 -2.75 1.79
C ARG A 202 18.94 -3.49 2.55
N ARG A 203 19.11 -4.81 2.35
CA ARG A 203 20.20 -5.57 2.98
C ARG A 203 21.58 -5.07 2.54
N GLU A 204 21.68 -4.51 1.32
CA GLU A 204 22.91 -3.91 0.80
C GLU A 204 23.13 -2.45 1.28
N TYR A 205 22.15 -1.87 1.97
CA TYR A 205 22.25 -0.59 2.68
C TYR A 205 22.81 -0.88 4.10
N PRO A 206 24.07 -0.51 4.40
CA PRO A 206 24.50 0.89 4.35
C PRO A 206 25.79 1.03 3.56
N LYS A 207 25.78 0.81 2.24
CA LYS A 207 26.85 1.42 1.43
C LYS A 207 26.65 2.93 1.51
N ARG A 208 27.47 3.61 2.32
CA ARG A 208 27.62 5.07 2.38
C ARG A 208 27.71 5.60 0.95
N ARG A 209 26.59 5.98 0.34
CA ARG A 209 26.62 6.80 -0.86
C ARG A 209 27.10 8.16 -0.40
N LYS A 210 28.23 8.64 -0.95
CA LYS A 210 28.62 10.03 -0.81
C LYS A 210 27.47 10.84 -1.38
N PHE A 211 26.70 11.51 -0.51
CA PHE A 211 25.83 12.60 -0.94
C PHE A 211 26.75 13.62 -1.61
N VAL A 212 26.68 13.72 -2.93
CA VAL A 212 27.30 14.83 -3.66
C VAL A 212 26.23 15.90 -3.74
N TYR A 213 26.26 16.81 -2.77
CA TYR A 213 25.59 18.09 -2.90
C TYR A 213 26.26 18.81 -4.09
N ARG A 214 25.50 19.13 -5.14
CA ARG A 214 25.98 19.98 -6.24
C ARG A 214 25.36 21.35 -6.03
N ASP A 215 26.18 22.32 -5.66
CA ASP A 215 25.81 23.73 -5.52
C ASP A 215 25.52 24.41 -6.88
N ASP A 216 25.65 23.66 -7.99
CA ASP A 216 25.65 24.19 -9.36
C ASP A 216 24.24 24.47 -9.94
N ILE A 217 23.17 24.44 -9.15
CA ILE A 217 21.79 24.74 -9.60
C ILE A 217 21.24 25.91 -8.79
N LEU A 218 21.62 27.12 -9.19
CA LEU A 218 20.92 28.38 -8.93
C LEU A 218 20.94 29.22 -10.21
#